data_AF-A0A952M2M1-F1
#
_entry.id   AF-A0A952M2M1-F1
#
_cell.length_a   1.000
_cell.length_b   1.000
_cell.length_c   1.000
_cell.angle_alpha   90.00
_cell.angle_beta   90.00
_cell.angle_gamma   90.00
#
_symmetry.space_group_name_H-M   'P 1'
#
loop_
_entity.id
_entity.type
_entity.pdbx_description
1 polymer ?
#
loop_
_entity_poly.entity_id
_entity_poly.type
_entity_poly.pdbx_seq_one_letter_code
_entity_poly.pdbx_strand_id
1 'polypeptide(L)'
;MKQRKLRTALYLAFALGSVMQAPLSIANQKNYPSLAELTITEPKLKTIHYGLESVEHWVSKLSVNDPARATKLANDLNKQADRLSRVKGAAEAEVILLKNYIAELMAYLNKVESGQLDNSQAGTTAAARTSAVHSSANTDSAVTREISNLERQFDSWLGNFDSPRVSGMQLQEKFDRMVEKFERIPVSSHPDYVGLFDKFVLAGKRLPERNPDIGMPVEQVSQYIATLQERYRDSIPVVQFTAEGELTAESVDEYLSRLTAVSVDRDRDLPLVKKIVLATGEGRYLLNWLEKDAIDEVRRNNERFDQLLQSNINYRRSQLEKLASLDPVKNAYAFGDEAKRQKNEAAFTQVLGTLRQAARLQSTLWGGSSYADQAVAFERQLEDWRAKFDHAKSSRTLPVAIVDEELSGIAESVLLDDKYGVGKWKKLIVNADIRPGESIEHKLTDKGLVTIIKNWEEYQVATVEEEAGKLYLYYNTLRKFSRAPRTTPVNRWILAKRHNSGEIESSLIN
;
A
#
# COMPACT_ATOMS: atom_id res chain seq x y z
N MET A 1 -15.16 -42.36 -32.97
CA MET A 1 -15.35 -42.41 -31.51
C MET A 1 -14.75 -41.15 -30.90
N LYS A 2 -15.58 -40.10 -30.77
CA LYS A 2 -16.03 -39.44 -29.52
C LYS A 2 -14.89 -38.70 -28.78
N GLN A 3 -14.65 -37.41 -29.11
CA GLN A 3 -15.30 -36.15 -28.62
C GLN A 3 -14.54 -35.63 -27.36
N ARG A 4 -14.12 -34.37 -27.17
CA ARG A 4 -14.39 -32.98 -27.66
C ARG A 4 -13.24 -32.11 -27.05
N LYS A 5 -12.42 -31.25 -27.70
CA LYS A 5 -12.64 -29.96 -28.43
C LYS A 5 -13.61 -29.02 -27.68
N LEU A 6 -13.39 -27.73 -27.42
CA LEU A 6 -12.46 -26.68 -27.89
C LEU A 6 -12.79 -25.38 -27.10
N ARG A 7 -11.80 -24.47 -26.86
CA ARG A 7 -11.74 -23.00 -27.17
C ARG A 7 -12.98 -22.08 -26.93
N THR A 8 -12.96 -20.76 -26.75
CA THR A 8 -12.00 -19.63 -26.60
C THR A 8 -12.85 -18.33 -26.64
N ALA A 9 -12.48 -17.31 -25.87
CA ALA A 9 -12.61 -15.84 -26.01
C ALA A 9 -13.82 -15.11 -26.69
N LEU A 10 -14.27 -14.05 -25.98
CA LEU A 10 -14.63 -12.66 -26.38
C LEU A 10 -14.94 -12.32 -27.87
N TYR A 11 -16.06 -11.61 -28.13
CA TYR A 11 -16.15 -10.18 -28.60
C TYR A 11 -17.60 -9.70 -28.97
N LEU A 12 -17.99 -8.52 -28.44
CA LEU A 12 -18.80 -7.36 -28.94
C LEU A 12 -20.25 -7.40 -29.54
N ALA A 13 -21.19 -6.74 -28.82
CA ALA A 13 -22.01 -5.50 -29.05
C ALA A 13 -22.90 -5.14 -30.32
N PHE A 14 -24.05 -4.48 -30.00
CA PHE A 14 -24.99 -3.58 -30.77
C PHE A 14 -26.05 -4.23 -31.72
N ALA A 15 -27.35 -3.82 -31.87
CA ALA A 15 -28.14 -2.61 -31.56
C ALA A 15 -29.71 -2.79 -31.69
N LEU A 16 -30.50 -1.92 -30.99
CA LEU A 16 -31.83 -1.26 -31.30
C LEU A 16 -33.07 -2.08 -31.76
N GLY A 17 -34.35 -1.83 -31.41
CA GLY A 17 -35.10 -0.80 -30.66
C GLY A 17 -36.65 -1.01 -30.72
N SER A 18 -37.42 -0.17 -29.99
CA SER A 18 -38.87 0.21 -30.12
C SER A 18 -39.94 -0.30 -29.11
N VAL A 19 -40.32 0.62 -28.20
CA VAL A 19 -41.64 1.06 -27.63
C VAL A 19 -42.92 0.19 -27.78
N MET A 20 -43.59 -0.15 -26.66
CA MET A 20 -44.99 0.23 -26.33
C MET A 20 -45.49 -0.28 -24.94
N GLN A 21 -46.16 0.64 -24.22
CA GLN A 21 -47.28 0.51 -23.24
C GLN A 21 -47.18 -0.36 -21.96
N ALA A 22 -47.45 0.29 -20.82
CA ALA A 22 -47.80 -0.29 -19.51
C ALA A 22 -49.28 -0.76 -19.50
N PRO A 23 -49.78 -1.62 -18.56
CA PRO A 23 -49.78 -1.35 -17.12
C PRO A 23 -49.51 -2.54 -16.17
N LEU A 24 -49.00 -2.18 -14.98
CA LEU A 24 -49.16 -2.80 -13.66
C LEU A 24 -49.78 -4.21 -13.60
N SER A 25 -48.94 -5.23 -13.38
CA SER A 25 -49.32 -6.36 -12.53
C SER A 25 -48.14 -6.80 -11.66
N ILE A 26 -48.46 -7.12 -10.42
CA ILE A 26 -47.56 -7.45 -9.33
C ILE A 26 -47.02 -8.86 -9.58
N ALA A 27 -45.85 -8.98 -10.21
CA ALA A 27 -45.05 -10.21 -10.22
C ALA A 27 -43.67 -9.92 -10.82
N ASN A 28 -42.70 -9.58 -9.97
CA ASN A 28 -41.29 -9.83 -10.26
C ASN A 28 -40.56 -9.91 -8.92
N GLN A 29 -40.69 -11.07 -8.26
CA GLN A 29 -39.68 -11.54 -7.31
C GLN A 29 -38.38 -11.64 -8.11
N LYS A 30 -37.52 -10.62 -7.98
CA LYS A 30 -36.09 -10.81 -8.24
C LYS A 30 -35.64 -11.84 -7.20
N ASN A 31 -35.33 -13.06 -7.66
CA ASN A 31 -34.70 -14.08 -6.84
C ASN A 31 -33.36 -13.54 -6.35
N TYR A 32 -33.34 -13.08 -5.09
CA TYR A 32 -32.12 -12.89 -4.35
C TYR A 32 -31.72 -14.26 -3.77
N PRO A 33 -30.41 -14.58 -3.71
CA PRO A 33 -29.96 -15.80 -3.05
C PRO A 33 -30.44 -15.81 -1.59
N SER A 34 -30.81 -17.00 -1.10
CA SER A 34 -31.16 -17.16 0.31
C SER A 34 -29.93 -16.91 1.20
N LEU A 35 -30.13 -16.46 2.45
CA LEU A 35 -29.06 -16.19 3.43
C LEU A 35 -28.05 -17.35 3.59
N ALA A 36 -28.45 -18.58 3.25
CA ALA A 36 -27.59 -19.77 3.31
C ALA A 36 -26.59 -19.90 2.15
N GLU A 37 -26.71 -19.12 1.07
CA GLU A 37 -25.84 -19.21 -0.12
C GLU A 37 -24.74 -18.14 -0.16
N LEU A 38 -24.68 -17.24 0.83
CA LEU A 38 -23.62 -16.24 0.96
C LEU A 38 -22.51 -16.76 1.88
N THR A 39 -21.44 -17.28 1.31
CA THR A 39 -20.21 -17.58 2.05
C THR A 39 -19.53 -16.28 2.48
N ILE A 40 -19.75 -15.86 3.72
CA ILE A 40 -19.18 -14.65 4.30
C ILE A 40 -17.72 -14.89 4.67
N THR A 41 -16.80 -14.36 3.86
CA THR A 41 -15.34 -14.45 4.09
C THR A 41 -14.70 -13.10 4.46
N GLU A 42 -15.45 -11.99 4.45
CA GLU A 42 -14.89 -10.65 4.73
C GLU A 42 -15.15 -10.14 6.17
N PRO A 43 -14.11 -9.63 6.88
CA PRO A 43 -14.21 -9.11 8.25
C PRO A 43 -15.20 -7.95 8.45
N LYS A 44 -15.52 -7.18 7.40
CA LYS A 44 -16.47 -6.05 7.48
C LYS A 44 -17.93 -6.52 7.53
N LEU A 45 -18.22 -7.73 7.05
CA LEU A 45 -19.53 -8.36 7.11
C LEU A 45 -19.84 -8.92 8.51
N LYS A 46 -18.83 -9.23 9.34
CA LYS A 46 -19.02 -9.51 10.77
C LYS A 46 -19.64 -8.34 11.52
N THR A 47 -19.36 -7.10 11.14
CA THR A 47 -19.98 -5.91 11.73
C THR A 47 -21.45 -5.79 11.32
N ILE A 48 -21.80 -6.24 10.11
CA ILE A 48 -23.19 -6.31 9.63
C ILE A 48 -23.95 -7.39 10.40
N HIS A 49 -23.33 -8.57 10.57
CA HIS A 49 -23.92 -9.67 11.33
C HIS A 49 -24.07 -9.33 12.82
N TYR A 50 -23.05 -8.72 13.44
CA TYR A 50 -23.13 -8.22 14.81
C TYR A 50 -24.17 -7.10 14.94
N GLY A 51 -24.33 -6.27 13.90
CA GLY A 51 -25.41 -5.29 13.80
C GLY A 51 -26.77 -5.96 13.81
N LEU A 52 -26.98 -6.97 12.96
CA LEU A 52 -28.22 -7.77 12.85
C LEU A 52 -28.54 -8.54 14.14
N GLU A 53 -27.58 -9.26 14.71
CA GLU A 53 -27.70 -9.97 16.00
C GLU A 53 -28.00 -8.99 17.14
N SER A 54 -27.38 -7.80 17.11
CA SER A 54 -27.72 -6.73 18.05
C SER A 54 -29.17 -6.26 17.84
N VAL A 55 -29.63 -6.08 16.60
CA VAL A 55 -31.03 -5.70 16.35
C VAL A 55 -31.98 -6.77 16.89
N GLU A 56 -31.74 -8.04 16.61
CA GLU A 56 -32.57 -9.15 17.09
C GLU A 56 -32.58 -9.25 18.63
N HIS A 57 -31.41 -9.09 19.25
CA HIS A 57 -31.28 -9.01 20.70
C HIS A 57 -32.14 -7.86 21.26
N TRP A 58 -32.10 -6.68 20.64
CA TRP A 58 -32.84 -5.52 21.12
C TRP A 58 -34.34 -5.58 20.78
N VAL A 59 -34.73 -6.18 19.65
CA VAL A 59 -36.12 -6.50 19.30
C VAL A 59 -36.72 -7.47 20.32
N SER A 60 -35.96 -8.47 20.76
CA SER A 60 -36.41 -9.35 21.85
C SER A 60 -36.55 -8.60 23.17
N LYS A 61 -35.69 -7.60 23.45
CA LYS A 61 -35.78 -6.73 24.64
C LYS A 61 -36.85 -5.64 24.55
N LEU A 62 -37.34 -5.33 23.35
CA LEU A 62 -38.45 -4.39 23.14
C LEU A 62 -39.80 -4.90 23.62
N SER A 63 -39.88 -6.19 23.93
CA SER A 63 -40.95 -6.74 24.79
C SER A 63 -40.99 -6.12 26.20
N VAL A 64 -40.01 -5.28 26.57
CA VAL A 64 -39.88 -4.61 27.87
C VAL A 64 -39.90 -3.07 27.71
N ASN A 65 -41.09 -2.52 27.47
CA ASN A 65 -41.58 -1.17 27.86
C ASN A 65 -40.78 0.14 27.56
N ASP A 66 -39.83 0.21 26.63
CA ASP A 66 -39.15 1.49 26.28
C ASP A 66 -39.06 1.76 24.76
N PRO A 67 -40.16 2.25 24.13
CA PRO A 67 -40.21 2.55 22.69
C PRO A 67 -39.28 3.69 22.27
N ALA A 68 -39.02 4.68 23.13
CA ALA A 68 -38.12 5.79 22.83
C ALA A 68 -36.68 5.30 22.62
N ARG A 69 -36.23 4.34 23.44
CA ARG A 69 -34.93 3.70 23.29
C ARG A 69 -34.84 2.82 22.04
N ALA A 70 -35.94 2.16 21.68
CA ALA A 70 -36.09 1.41 20.42
C ALA A 70 -35.81 2.27 19.20
N THR A 71 -36.52 3.39 19.12
CA THR A 71 -36.50 4.32 18.00
C THR A 71 -35.10 4.93 17.87
N LYS A 72 -34.44 5.25 18.98
CA LYS A 72 -33.04 5.70 18.98
C LYS A 72 -32.08 4.66 18.41
N LEU A 73 -32.22 3.39 18.80
CA LEU A 73 -31.35 2.31 18.34
C LEU A 73 -31.58 2.00 16.85
N ALA A 74 -32.83 1.95 16.41
CA ALA A 74 -33.20 1.76 15.01
C ALA A 74 -32.62 2.87 14.11
N ASN A 75 -32.64 4.12 14.58
CA ASN A 75 -32.00 5.25 13.90
C ASN A 75 -30.47 5.11 13.84
N ASP A 76 -29.83 4.62 14.91
CA ASP A 76 -28.38 4.40 14.91
C ASP A 76 -27.97 3.25 13.98
N LEU A 77 -28.79 2.19 13.89
CA LEU A 77 -28.63 1.10 12.93
C LEU A 77 -28.80 1.60 11.48
N ASN A 78 -29.78 2.48 11.23
CA ASN A 78 -29.95 3.07 9.90
C ASN A 78 -28.72 3.87 9.46
N LYS A 79 -28.14 4.66 10.38
CA LYS A 79 -26.88 5.38 10.14
C LYS A 79 -25.72 4.43 9.86
N GLN A 80 -25.68 3.27 10.52
CA GLN A 80 -24.65 2.25 10.26
C GLN A 80 -24.85 1.60 8.89
N ALA A 81 -26.08 1.25 8.51
CA ALA A 81 -26.40 0.74 7.18
C ALA A 81 -26.03 1.73 6.07
N ASP A 82 -26.27 3.03 6.28
CA ASP A 82 -25.85 4.11 5.36
C ASP A 82 -24.34 4.30 5.28
N ARG A 83 -23.59 4.01 6.36
CA ARG A 83 -22.12 4.01 6.33
C ARG A 83 -21.60 2.79 5.56
N LEU A 84 -22.23 1.64 5.76
CA LEU A 84 -21.89 0.38 5.07
C LEU A 84 -22.18 0.46 3.56
N SER A 85 -23.26 1.13 3.16
CA SER A 85 -23.58 1.35 1.74
C SER A 85 -22.54 2.21 0.99
N ARG A 86 -21.65 2.90 1.72
CA ARG A 86 -20.56 3.71 1.17
C ARG A 86 -19.24 2.95 1.12
N VAL A 87 -19.17 1.74 1.69
CA VAL A 87 -17.99 0.89 1.65
C VAL A 87 -17.96 0.17 0.30
N LYS A 88 -16.94 0.48 -0.51
CA LYS A 88 -16.72 -0.16 -1.81
C LYS A 88 -16.53 -1.68 -1.62
N GLY A 89 -17.40 -2.49 -2.22
CA GLY A 89 -17.41 -3.95 -2.09
C GLY A 89 -18.49 -4.52 -1.15
N ALA A 90 -19.22 -3.68 -0.40
CA ALA A 90 -20.38 -4.16 0.33
C ALA A 90 -21.41 -4.70 -0.67
N ALA A 91 -21.81 -5.97 -0.52
CA ALA A 91 -22.79 -6.59 -1.40
C ALA A 91 -24.09 -5.77 -1.35
N GLU A 92 -24.46 -5.16 -2.48
CA GLU A 92 -25.59 -4.24 -2.57
C GLU A 92 -26.89 -4.89 -2.06
N ALA A 93 -27.04 -6.20 -2.26
CA ALA A 93 -28.15 -7.00 -1.76
C ALA A 93 -28.23 -7.07 -0.22
N GLU A 94 -27.11 -7.18 0.49
CA GLU A 94 -27.08 -7.28 1.96
C GLU A 94 -27.38 -5.93 2.63
N VAL A 95 -26.87 -4.85 2.05
CA VAL A 95 -27.19 -3.49 2.48
C VAL A 95 -28.66 -3.17 2.24
N ILE A 96 -29.22 -3.61 1.11
CA ILE A 96 -30.66 -3.46 0.81
C ILE A 96 -31.50 -4.26 1.80
N LEU A 97 -31.13 -5.51 2.11
CA LEU A 97 -31.83 -6.34 3.10
C LEU A 97 -31.80 -5.71 4.50
N LEU A 98 -30.64 -5.22 4.95
CA LEU A 98 -30.51 -4.53 6.23
C LEU A 98 -31.38 -3.26 6.28
N LYS A 99 -31.40 -2.46 5.21
CA LYS A 99 -32.24 -1.25 5.13
C LYS A 99 -33.73 -1.59 5.14
N ASN A 100 -34.15 -2.64 4.44
CA ASN A 100 -35.55 -3.09 4.46
C ASN A 100 -35.96 -3.55 5.87
N TYR A 101 -35.10 -4.30 6.55
CA TYR A 101 -35.35 -4.75 7.92
C TYR A 101 -35.47 -3.58 8.91
N ILE A 102 -34.58 -2.59 8.81
CA ILE A 102 -34.64 -1.37 9.63
C ILE A 102 -35.92 -0.57 9.32
N ALA A 103 -36.33 -0.48 8.06
CA ALA A 103 -37.56 0.20 7.67
C ALA A 103 -38.82 -0.49 8.24
N GLU A 104 -38.86 -1.82 8.21
CA GLU A 104 -39.95 -2.61 8.81
C GLU A 104 -40.01 -2.44 10.33
N LEU A 105 -38.84 -2.43 11.00
CA LEU A 105 -38.72 -2.17 12.43
C LEU A 105 -39.25 -0.78 12.79
N MET A 106 -38.84 0.26 12.05
CA MET A 106 -39.30 1.63 12.27
C MET A 106 -40.81 1.78 12.03
N ALA A 107 -41.36 1.13 10.99
CA ALA A 107 -42.79 1.12 10.72
C ALA A 107 -43.59 0.43 11.85
N TYR A 108 -43.03 -0.63 12.44
CA TYR A 108 -43.61 -1.31 13.58
C TYR A 108 -43.57 -0.43 14.84
N LEU A 109 -42.43 0.20 15.16
CA LEU A 109 -42.30 1.11 16.30
C LEU A 109 -43.26 2.29 16.21
N ASN A 110 -43.43 2.88 15.03
CA ASN A 110 -44.40 3.95 14.81
C ASN A 110 -45.85 3.50 15.05
N LYS A 111 -46.19 2.24 14.74
CA LYS A 111 -47.53 1.68 15.03
C LYS A 111 -47.75 1.44 16.54
N VAL A 112 -46.69 1.09 17.27
CA VAL A 112 -46.72 0.97 18.73
C VAL A 112 -46.86 2.35 19.37
N GLU A 113 -46.05 3.33 18.97
CA GLU A 113 -46.11 4.71 19.50
C GLU A 113 -47.44 5.42 19.20
N SER A 114 -48.07 5.13 18.05
CA SER A 114 -49.39 5.67 17.69
C SER A 114 -50.57 4.92 18.34
N GLY A 115 -50.31 3.90 19.17
CA GLY A 115 -51.35 3.10 19.83
C GLY A 115 -52.16 2.21 18.88
N GLN A 116 -51.69 2.00 17.64
CA GLN A 116 -52.34 1.14 16.64
C GLN A 116 -52.04 -0.35 16.84
N LEU A 117 -51.07 -0.70 17.69
CA LEU A 117 -50.75 -2.06 18.10
C LEU A 117 -50.73 -2.14 19.63
N ASP A 118 -51.49 -3.06 20.19
CA ASP A 118 -51.52 -3.33 21.63
C ASP A 118 -50.23 -4.06 22.06
N ASN A 119 -49.59 -3.58 23.14
CA ASN A 119 -48.28 -4.05 23.62
C ASN A 119 -48.25 -5.55 23.93
N SER A 120 -49.40 -6.16 24.18
CA SER A 120 -49.54 -7.59 24.46
C SER A 120 -49.46 -8.50 23.21
N GLN A 121 -49.75 -7.97 22.02
CA GLN A 121 -49.61 -8.68 20.73
C GLN A 121 -48.30 -8.36 20.00
N ALA A 122 -47.56 -7.39 20.53
CA ALA A 122 -46.32 -6.86 19.99
C ALA A 122 -45.19 -7.92 19.95
N GLY A 123 -44.94 -8.61 21.08
CA GLY A 123 -43.84 -9.57 21.21
C GLY A 123 -44.02 -10.85 20.38
N THR A 124 -45.25 -11.32 20.21
CA THR A 124 -45.57 -12.54 19.45
C THR A 124 -45.55 -12.31 17.94
N THR A 125 -45.99 -11.15 17.45
CA THR A 125 -46.07 -10.87 16.01
C THR A 125 -44.70 -10.51 15.42
N ALA A 126 -43.84 -9.82 16.18
CA ALA A 126 -42.47 -9.51 15.77
C ALA A 126 -41.59 -10.77 15.74
N ALA A 127 -41.68 -11.63 16.77
CA ALA A 127 -40.97 -12.91 16.83
C ALA A 127 -41.49 -13.93 15.79
N ALA A 128 -42.80 -13.97 15.52
CA ALA A 128 -43.37 -14.82 14.49
C ALA A 128 -43.00 -14.39 13.06
N ARG A 129 -42.84 -13.08 12.82
CA ARG A 129 -42.42 -12.55 11.50
C ARG A 129 -40.91 -12.65 11.26
N THR A 130 -40.06 -12.45 12.29
CA THR A 130 -38.62 -12.77 12.20
C THR A 130 -38.39 -14.26 11.95
N SER A 131 -39.17 -15.12 12.61
CA SER A 131 -39.14 -16.57 12.37
C SER A 131 -39.65 -16.98 10.97
N ALA A 132 -40.56 -16.21 10.37
CA ALA A 132 -41.09 -16.50 9.03
C ALA A 132 -40.12 -16.09 7.90
N VAL A 133 -39.37 -15.00 8.09
CA VAL A 133 -38.29 -14.57 7.17
C VAL A 133 -37.06 -15.49 7.28
N HIS A 134 -36.85 -16.11 8.45
CA HIS A 134 -35.83 -17.14 8.71
C HIS A 134 -36.37 -18.58 8.61
N SER A 135 -37.23 -18.89 7.64
CA SER A 135 -37.54 -20.30 7.36
C SER A 135 -36.38 -21.03 6.64
N SER A 136 -35.18 -20.94 7.22
CA SER A 136 -34.11 -21.95 7.31
C SER A 136 -34.42 -23.02 8.36
N ALA A 137 -35.67 -23.14 8.82
CA ALA A 137 -36.10 -24.08 9.87
C ALA A 137 -35.66 -25.54 9.62
N ASN A 138 -35.33 -25.91 8.38
CA ASN A 138 -34.74 -27.21 8.05
C ASN A 138 -33.22 -27.28 8.27
N THR A 139 -32.47 -26.21 8.04
CA THR A 139 -31.01 -26.15 8.21
C THR A 139 -30.62 -25.94 9.67
N ASP A 140 -31.26 -25.02 10.41
CA ASP A 140 -30.95 -24.84 11.83
C ASP A 140 -31.39 -26.05 12.66
N SER A 141 -32.55 -26.63 12.37
CA SER A 141 -32.96 -27.87 13.04
C SER A 141 -32.08 -29.06 12.65
N ALA A 142 -31.46 -29.07 11.46
CA ALA A 142 -30.51 -30.11 11.06
C ALA A 142 -29.18 -29.94 11.80
N VAL A 143 -28.62 -28.73 11.86
CA VAL A 143 -27.39 -28.41 12.59
C VAL A 143 -27.56 -28.68 14.08
N THR A 144 -28.64 -28.21 14.71
CA THR A 144 -28.92 -28.49 16.13
C THR A 144 -29.10 -29.99 16.39
N ARG A 145 -29.74 -30.74 15.46
CA ARG A 145 -29.85 -32.20 15.55
C ARG A 145 -28.50 -32.89 15.42
N GLU A 146 -27.64 -32.45 14.51
CA GLU A 146 -26.29 -32.99 14.34
C GLU A 146 -25.41 -32.72 15.57
N ILE A 147 -25.44 -31.50 16.11
CA ILE A 147 -24.75 -31.14 17.36
C ILE A 147 -25.25 -32.02 18.51
N SER A 148 -26.56 -32.14 18.70
CA SER A 148 -27.15 -33.00 19.75
C SER A 148 -26.82 -34.49 19.57
N ASN A 149 -26.71 -34.97 18.32
CA ASN A 149 -26.32 -36.34 18.01
C ASN A 149 -24.84 -36.60 18.31
N LEU A 150 -23.98 -35.62 18.03
CA LEU A 150 -22.57 -35.70 18.37
C LEU A 150 -22.35 -35.60 19.86
N GLU A 151 -23.06 -34.72 20.55
CA GLU A 151 -23.00 -34.59 22.00
C GLU A 151 -23.39 -35.90 22.70
N ARG A 152 -24.45 -36.58 22.25
CA ARG A 152 -24.81 -37.91 22.76
C ARG A 152 -23.75 -38.98 22.50
N GLN A 153 -23.14 -38.98 21.31
CA GLN A 153 -22.03 -39.88 20.98
C GLN A 153 -20.81 -39.60 21.87
N PHE A 154 -20.56 -38.32 22.15
CA PHE A 154 -19.47 -37.83 22.95
C PHE A 154 -19.64 -38.19 24.43
N ASP A 155 -20.82 -37.95 25.00
CA ASP A 155 -21.14 -38.32 26.38
C ASP A 155 -21.09 -39.85 26.57
N SER A 156 -21.54 -40.62 25.57
CA SER A 156 -21.38 -42.08 25.56
C SER A 156 -19.92 -42.52 25.48
N TRP A 157 -19.09 -41.80 24.72
CA TRP A 157 -17.65 -42.05 24.67
C TRP A 157 -16.98 -41.72 26.01
N LEU A 158 -17.31 -40.56 26.63
CA LEU A 158 -16.82 -40.16 27.95
C LEU A 158 -17.18 -41.18 29.03
N GLY A 159 -18.41 -41.72 29.01
CA GLY A 159 -18.81 -42.78 29.94
C GLY A 159 -17.99 -44.06 29.81
N ASN A 160 -17.38 -44.30 28.65
CA ASN A 160 -16.48 -45.42 28.41
C ASN A 160 -15.00 -45.06 28.61
N PHE A 161 -14.66 -43.77 28.78
CA PHE A 161 -13.29 -43.30 28.88
C PHE A 161 -12.55 -43.90 30.07
N ASP A 162 -13.25 -44.07 31.19
CA ASP A 162 -12.68 -44.64 32.40
C ASP A 162 -12.73 -46.18 32.47
N SER A 163 -13.33 -46.81 31.46
CA SER A 163 -13.48 -48.26 31.41
C SER A 163 -12.13 -48.94 31.13
N PRO A 164 -11.67 -49.87 31.99
CA PRO A 164 -10.43 -50.61 31.75
C PRO A 164 -10.55 -51.59 30.57
N ARG A 165 -11.75 -51.79 30.02
CA ARG A 165 -12.01 -52.70 28.90
C ARG A 165 -11.78 -52.06 27.53
N VAL A 166 -11.61 -50.73 27.47
CA VAL A 166 -11.40 -50.01 26.21
C VAL A 166 -9.95 -49.56 26.16
N SER A 167 -9.24 -49.98 25.11
CA SER A 167 -7.85 -49.56 24.93
C SER A 167 -7.76 -48.07 24.57
N GLY A 168 -6.64 -47.42 24.91
CA GLY A 168 -6.38 -46.04 24.53
C GLY A 168 -6.44 -45.80 23.02
N MET A 169 -6.08 -46.80 22.20
CA MET A 169 -6.15 -46.74 20.73
C MET A 169 -7.61 -46.74 20.23
N GLN A 170 -8.48 -47.55 20.83
CA GLN A 170 -9.91 -47.54 20.50
C GLN A 170 -10.61 -46.26 20.92
N LEU A 171 -10.20 -45.68 22.07
CA LEU A 171 -10.69 -44.37 22.50
C LEU A 171 -10.28 -43.28 21.49
N GLN A 172 -9.04 -43.32 21.00
CA GLN A 172 -8.54 -42.40 19.98
C GLN A 172 -9.29 -42.52 18.65
N GLU A 173 -9.40 -43.71 18.06
CA GLU A 173 -10.11 -43.88 16.78
C GLU A 173 -11.57 -43.42 16.85
N LYS A 174 -12.22 -43.62 18.00
CA LYS A 174 -13.58 -43.15 18.23
C LYS A 174 -13.62 -41.62 18.40
N PHE A 175 -12.63 -41.04 19.08
CA PHE A 175 -12.48 -39.59 19.19
C PHE A 175 -12.24 -38.93 17.83
N ASP A 176 -11.32 -39.46 17.02
CA ASP A 176 -11.01 -38.96 15.67
C ASP A 176 -12.23 -38.96 14.75
N ARG A 177 -13.02 -40.04 14.77
CA ARG A 177 -14.29 -40.11 14.01
C ARG A 177 -15.33 -39.07 14.47
N MET A 178 -15.32 -38.71 15.75
CA MET A 178 -16.23 -37.68 16.28
C MET A 178 -15.74 -36.27 15.92
N VAL A 179 -14.43 -36.03 15.96
CA VAL A 179 -13.81 -34.78 15.49
C VAL A 179 -14.08 -34.58 13.99
N GLU A 180 -13.91 -35.62 13.17
CA GLU A 180 -14.18 -35.55 11.72
C GLU A 180 -15.63 -35.16 11.44
N LYS A 181 -16.59 -35.71 12.19
CA LYS A 181 -18.01 -35.32 12.07
C LYS A 181 -18.26 -33.89 12.55
N PHE A 182 -17.59 -33.48 13.63
CA PHE A 182 -17.69 -32.12 14.15
C PHE A 182 -17.11 -31.08 13.18
N GLU A 183 -16.00 -31.38 12.50
CA GLU A 183 -15.38 -30.51 11.48
C GLU A 183 -16.28 -30.28 10.25
N ARG A 184 -17.25 -31.18 9.99
CA ARG A 184 -18.24 -31.01 8.91
C ARG A 184 -19.36 -30.04 9.29
N ILE A 185 -19.51 -29.71 10.57
CA ILE A 185 -20.48 -28.72 11.05
C ILE A 185 -19.89 -27.33 10.83
N PRO A 186 -20.59 -26.43 10.11
CA PRO A 186 -20.15 -25.05 9.94
C PRO A 186 -19.86 -24.38 11.28
N VAL A 187 -18.76 -23.63 11.35
CA VAL A 187 -18.37 -22.92 12.57
C VAL A 187 -19.47 -21.93 12.96
N SER A 188 -19.93 -22.02 14.22
CA SER A 188 -21.05 -21.22 14.73
C SER A 188 -20.72 -20.60 16.09
N SER A 189 -21.31 -19.43 16.37
CA SER A 189 -21.34 -18.80 17.69
C SER A 189 -22.42 -19.39 18.61
N HIS A 190 -23.22 -20.33 18.12
CA HIS A 190 -24.32 -20.94 18.88
C HIS A 190 -23.81 -21.63 20.16
N PRO A 191 -24.48 -21.44 21.33
CA PRO A 191 -24.03 -21.99 22.61
C PRO A 191 -23.74 -23.50 22.58
N ASP A 192 -24.59 -24.29 21.91
CA ASP A 192 -24.41 -25.74 21.82
C ASP A 192 -23.16 -26.14 21.02
N TYR A 193 -22.82 -25.38 19.97
CA TYR A 193 -21.59 -25.61 19.20
C TYR A 193 -20.36 -25.32 20.07
N VAL A 194 -20.39 -24.22 20.82
CA VAL A 194 -19.31 -23.84 21.76
C VAL A 194 -19.17 -24.87 22.88
N GLY A 195 -20.28 -25.30 23.49
CA GLY A 195 -20.28 -26.31 24.54
C GLY A 195 -19.76 -27.66 24.08
N LEU A 196 -20.17 -28.11 22.88
CA LEU A 196 -19.65 -29.34 22.28
C LEU A 196 -18.15 -29.22 21.95
N PHE A 197 -17.71 -28.06 21.46
CA PHE A 197 -16.29 -27.78 21.22
C PHE A 197 -15.46 -27.86 22.51
N ASP A 198 -15.91 -27.24 23.60
CA ASP A 198 -15.22 -27.26 24.90
C ASP A 198 -15.11 -28.70 25.45
N LYS A 199 -16.15 -29.50 25.23
CA LYS A 199 -16.13 -30.94 25.52
C LYS A 199 -15.03 -31.65 24.74
N PHE A 200 -14.93 -31.47 23.42
CA PHE A 200 -13.85 -32.05 22.60
C PHE A 200 -12.45 -31.63 23.07
N VAL A 201 -12.27 -30.35 23.43
CA VAL A 201 -11.01 -29.82 23.98
C VAL A 201 -10.62 -30.54 25.27
N LEU A 202 -11.57 -30.70 26.20
CA LEU A 202 -11.32 -31.37 27.47
C LEU A 202 -10.98 -32.85 27.27
N ALA A 203 -11.67 -33.53 26.37
CA ALA A 203 -11.36 -34.93 26.05
C ALA A 203 -10.01 -35.11 25.38
N GLY A 204 -9.61 -34.21 24.47
CA GLY A 204 -8.27 -34.21 23.88
C GLY A 204 -7.18 -34.10 24.95
N LYS A 205 -7.37 -33.24 25.96
CA LYS A 205 -6.43 -33.12 27.10
C LYS A 205 -6.31 -34.40 27.93
N ARG A 206 -7.39 -35.16 28.09
CA ARG A 206 -7.40 -36.40 28.90
C ARG A 206 -6.88 -37.61 28.14
N LEU A 207 -7.01 -37.62 26.81
CA LEU A 207 -6.64 -38.75 25.95
C LEU A 207 -5.19 -39.24 26.11
N PRO A 208 -4.18 -38.35 26.22
CA PRO A 208 -2.81 -38.71 26.56
C PRO A 208 -2.65 -39.46 27.90
N GLU A 209 -3.52 -39.22 28.88
CA GLU A 209 -3.48 -39.93 30.17
C GLU A 209 -3.77 -41.43 30.01
N ARG A 210 -4.56 -41.80 29.00
CA ARG A 210 -4.96 -43.19 28.68
C ARG A 210 -4.14 -43.79 27.54
N ASN A 211 -3.52 -42.96 26.71
CA ASN A 211 -2.64 -43.39 25.64
C ASN A 211 -1.43 -42.44 25.55
N PRO A 212 -0.38 -42.69 26.35
CA PRO A 212 0.81 -41.82 26.41
C PRO A 212 1.50 -41.65 25.05
N ASP A 213 1.40 -42.65 24.17
CA ASP A 213 1.96 -42.63 22.82
C ASP A 213 1.29 -41.60 21.88
N ILE A 214 0.15 -41.02 22.30
CA ILE A 214 -0.61 -39.99 21.58
C ILE A 214 -0.29 -38.59 22.11
N GLY A 215 0.20 -38.48 23.35
CA GLY A 215 0.59 -37.21 23.93
C GLY A 215 1.86 -36.67 23.29
N MET A 216 1.84 -35.41 22.89
CA MET A 216 3.08 -34.68 22.62
C MET A 216 3.53 -34.06 23.94
N PRO A 217 4.76 -34.31 24.43
CA PRO A 217 5.30 -33.64 25.61
C PRO A 217 5.15 -32.12 25.48
N VAL A 218 4.82 -31.43 26.58
CA VAL A 218 4.58 -29.97 26.58
C VAL A 218 5.78 -29.23 25.99
N GLU A 219 7.00 -29.68 26.29
CA GLU A 219 8.24 -29.14 25.76
C GLU A 219 8.34 -29.28 24.23
N GLN A 220 7.88 -30.41 23.67
CA GLN A 220 7.84 -30.62 22.22
C GLN A 220 6.79 -29.73 21.56
N VAL A 221 5.64 -29.52 22.19
CA VAL A 221 4.63 -28.58 21.69
C VAL A 221 5.18 -27.15 21.68
N SER A 222 5.81 -26.71 22.78
CA SER A 222 6.40 -25.37 22.86
C SER A 222 7.51 -25.15 21.84
N GLN A 223 8.43 -26.12 21.68
CA GLN A 223 9.47 -26.07 20.63
C GLN A 223 8.85 -26.01 19.23
N TYR A 224 7.77 -26.75 19.01
CA TYR A 224 7.11 -26.79 17.71
C TYR A 224 6.34 -25.50 17.40
N ILE A 225 5.63 -24.94 18.38
CA ILE A 225 5.01 -23.61 18.26
C ILE A 225 6.08 -22.56 17.97
N ALA A 226 7.21 -22.58 18.67
CA ALA A 226 8.33 -21.68 18.40
C ALA A 226 8.88 -21.86 16.98
N THR A 227 9.02 -23.10 16.50
CA THR A 227 9.49 -23.41 15.13
C THR A 227 8.51 -22.92 14.07
N LEU A 228 7.19 -23.08 14.29
CA LEU A 228 6.17 -22.52 13.41
C LEU A 228 6.23 -20.99 13.42
N GLN A 229 6.29 -20.37 14.60
CA GLN A 229 6.38 -18.92 14.73
C GLN A 229 7.63 -18.35 14.06
N GLU A 230 8.78 -18.98 14.24
CA GLU A 230 10.05 -18.61 13.58
C GLU A 230 9.93 -18.77 12.06
N ARG A 231 9.39 -19.90 11.58
CA ARG A 231 9.14 -20.13 10.15
C ARG A 231 8.24 -19.06 9.55
N TYR A 232 7.11 -18.73 10.20
CA TYR A 232 6.18 -17.71 9.70
C TYR A 232 6.77 -16.30 9.82
N ARG A 233 7.54 -16.01 10.88
CA ARG A 233 8.25 -14.73 11.06
C ARG A 233 9.30 -14.53 9.97
N ASP A 234 10.13 -15.53 9.70
CA ASP A 234 11.22 -15.47 8.73
C ASP A 234 10.70 -15.52 7.29
N SER A 235 9.50 -16.05 7.08
CA SER A 235 8.87 -16.09 5.76
C SER A 235 8.14 -14.80 5.41
N ILE A 236 7.82 -13.90 6.35
CA ILE A 236 7.31 -12.55 6.02
C ILE A 236 8.47 -11.74 5.44
N PRO A 237 8.53 -11.54 4.12
CA PRO A 237 9.66 -10.88 3.52
C PRO A 237 9.64 -9.38 3.88
N VAL A 238 10.81 -8.81 4.15
CA VAL A 238 10.97 -7.36 4.18
C VAL A 238 11.44 -6.94 2.80
N VAL A 239 10.68 -6.10 2.10
CA VAL A 239 11.14 -5.51 0.85
C VAL A 239 12.40 -4.70 1.15
N GLN A 240 13.48 -4.98 0.44
CA GLN A 240 14.71 -4.20 0.54
C GLN A 240 14.74 -3.16 -0.58
N PHE A 241 14.97 -1.91 -0.19
CA PHE A 241 15.38 -0.86 -1.11
C PHE A 241 16.88 -0.96 -1.32
N THR A 242 17.36 -0.50 -2.48
CA THR A 242 18.81 -0.32 -2.68
C THR A 242 19.38 0.72 -1.72
N ALA A 243 20.70 0.82 -1.60
CA ALA A 243 21.34 1.89 -0.82
C ALA A 243 20.93 3.29 -1.33
N GLU A 244 20.65 3.37 -2.62
CA GLU A 244 20.14 4.54 -3.32
C GLU A 244 18.62 4.68 -3.22
N GLY A 245 17.94 3.88 -2.39
CA GLY A 245 16.51 3.97 -2.10
C GLY A 245 15.58 3.60 -3.26
N GLU A 246 16.05 2.81 -4.22
CA GLU A 246 15.25 2.34 -5.37
C GLU A 246 14.48 1.07 -5.04
N LEU A 247 13.28 0.95 -5.60
CA LEU A 247 12.55 -0.31 -5.66
C LEU A 247 12.74 -0.91 -7.07
N THR A 248 13.57 -1.95 -7.19
CA THR A 248 13.87 -2.60 -8.47
C THR A 248 12.84 -3.68 -8.83
N ALA A 249 12.85 -4.11 -10.10
CA ALA A 249 12.01 -5.21 -10.54
C ALA A 249 12.37 -6.52 -9.81
N GLU A 250 13.66 -6.79 -9.61
CA GLU A 250 14.13 -7.97 -8.88
C GLU A 250 13.65 -7.96 -7.43
N SER A 251 13.74 -6.81 -6.73
CA SER A 251 13.24 -6.70 -5.35
C SER A 251 11.73 -6.95 -5.27
N VAL A 252 10.95 -6.46 -6.25
CA VAL A 252 9.50 -6.73 -6.31
C VAL A 252 9.23 -8.21 -6.61
N ASP A 253 9.93 -8.80 -7.55
CA ASP A 253 9.75 -10.21 -7.92
C ASP A 253 10.15 -11.16 -6.80
N GLU A 254 11.25 -10.87 -6.11
CA GLU A 254 11.66 -11.59 -4.90
C GLU A 254 10.61 -11.45 -3.80
N TYR A 255 10.10 -10.23 -3.56
CA TYR A 255 9.07 -9.99 -2.56
C TYR A 255 7.77 -10.76 -2.87
N LEU A 256 7.28 -10.68 -4.12
CA LEU A 256 6.10 -11.40 -4.58
C LEU A 256 6.29 -12.92 -4.55
N SER A 257 7.48 -13.42 -4.92
CA SER A 257 7.82 -14.84 -4.84
C SER A 257 7.85 -15.33 -3.39
N ARG A 258 8.39 -14.54 -2.46
CA ARG A 258 8.40 -14.89 -1.04
C ARG A 258 6.98 -14.84 -0.47
N LEU A 259 6.20 -13.81 -0.79
CA LEU A 259 4.79 -13.71 -0.38
C LEU A 259 3.95 -14.90 -0.84
N THR A 260 4.12 -15.35 -2.09
CA THR A 260 3.42 -16.54 -2.60
C THR A 260 3.91 -17.82 -1.91
N ALA A 261 5.18 -17.89 -1.48
CA ALA A 261 5.71 -19.00 -0.68
C ALA A 261 5.23 -19.00 0.79
N VAL A 262 4.75 -17.87 1.35
CA VAL A 262 4.12 -17.82 2.68
C VAL A 262 2.71 -18.42 2.69
N SER A 263 2.19 -18.92 1.56
CA SER A 263 0.91 -19.63 1.59
C SER A 263 1.00 -20.78 2.59
N VAL A 264 0.18 -20.72 3.64
CA VAL A 264 0.01 -21.82 4.59
C VAL A 264 -0.20 -23.08 3.77
N ASP A 265 0.81 -23.96 3.74
CA ASP A 265 0.70 -25.24 3.04
C ASP A 265 -0.24 -26.08 3.90
N ARG A 266 -1.54 -25.93 3.62
CA ARG A 266 -2.60 -26.54 4.41
C ARG A 266 -2.38 -28.04 4.50
N ASP A 267 -1.91 -28.69 3.44
CA ASP A 267 -1.69 -30.13 3.42
C ASP A 267 -0.49 -30.54 4.30
N ARG A 268 0.54 -29.69 4.39
CA ARG A 268 1.71 -29.91 5.25
C ARG A 268 1.46 -29.54 6.71
N ASP A 269 0.84 -28.40 6.97
CA ASP A 269 0.77 -27.79 8.29
C ASP A 269 -0.51 -28.21 9.06
N LEU A 270 -1.63 -28.52 8.38
CA LEU A 270 -2.89 -28.92 9.01
C LEU A 270 -2.80 -30.24 9.80
N PRO A 271 -2.16 -31.32 9.31
CA PRO A 271 -2.03 -32.55 10.09
C PRO A 271 -1.29 -32.32 11.41
N LEU A 272 -0.37 -31.37 11.41
CA LEU A 272 0.50 -31.10 12.55
C LEU A 272 -0.13 -30.13 13.54
N VAL A 273 -0.85 -29.12 13.04
CA VAL A 273 -1.73 -28.30 13.87
C VAL A 273 -2.82 -29.16 14.52
N LYS A 274 -3.40 -30.13 13.79
CA LYS A 274 -4.32 -31.12 14.37
C LYS A 274 -3.68 -31.89 15.54
N LYS A 275 -2.43 -32.36 15.41
CA LYS A 275 -1.71 -33.00 16.53
C LYS A 275 -1.54 -32.09 17.75
N ILE A 276 -1.27 -30.80 17.55
CA ILE A 276 -1.15 -29.83 18.65
C ILE A 276 -2.51 -29.56 19.30
N VAL A 277 -3.57 -29.40 18.50
CA VAL A 277 -4.95 -29.30 18.98
C VAL A 277 -5.29 -30.49 19.87
N LEU A 278 -4.98 -31.71 19.40
CA LEU A 278 -5.23 -32.96 20.13
C LEU A 278 -4.41 -33.03 21.42
N ALA A 279 -3.13 -32.65 21.39
CA ALA A 279 -2.23 -32.77 22.53
C ALA A 279 -2.47 -31.71 23.62
N THR A 280 -2.90 -30.50 23.24
CA THR A 280 -2.98 -29.35 24.19
C THR A 280 -4.38 -28.83 24.42
N GLY A 281 -5.32 -29.11 23.52
CA GLY A 281 -6.62 -28.45 23.49
C GLY A 281 -6.57 -26.96 23.10
N GLU A 282 -5.39 -26.41 22.82
CA GLU A 282 -5.19 -24.97 22.54
C GLU A 282 -5.04 -24.65 21.04
N GLY A 283 -5.05 -25.65 20.16
CA GLY A 283 -4.73 -25.43 18.76
C GLY A 283 -5.75 -24.58 17.98
N ARG A 284 -6.93 -24.27 18.54
CA ARG A 284 -7.83 -23.23 18.00
C ARG A 284 -7.22 -21.84 18.14
N TYR A 285 -6.50 -21.55 19.22
CA TYR A 285 -5.76 -20.29 19.38
C TYR A 285 -4.59 -20.23 18.40
N LEU A 286 -3.91 -21.37 18.16
CA LEU A 286 -2.81 -21.45 17.20
C LEU A 286 -3.31 -21.31 15.74
N LEU A 287 -4.42 -21.95 15.36
CA LEU A 287 -5.06 -21.77 14.07
C LEU A 287 -5.56 -20.35 13.88
N ASN A 288 -6.23 -19.78 14.88
CA ASN A 288 -6.69 -18.39 14.81
C ASN A 288 -5.51 -17.41 14.73
N TRP A 289 -4.40 -17.69 15.41
CA TRP A 289 -3.17 -16.91 15.28
C TRP A 289 -2.56 -17.02 13.86
N LEU A 290 -2.45 -18.24 13.32
CA LEU A 290 -1.96 -18.47 11.96
C LEU A 290 -2.86 -17.87 10.88
N GLU A 291 -4.17 -18.00 11.02
CA GLU A 291 -5.16 -17.53 10.04
C GLU A 291 -5.42 -16.02 10.14
N LYS A 292 -5.28 -15.43 11.33
CA LYS A 292 -5.68 -14.04 11.56
C LYS A 292 -4.51 -13.14 11.92
N ASP A 293 -3.72 -13.50 12.92
CA ASP A 293 -2.66 -12.63 13.42
C ASP A 293 -1.47 -12.57 12.45
N ALA A 294 -1.11 -13.68 11.80
CA ALA A 294 -0.09 -13.69 10.76
C ALA A 294 -0.54 -12.91 9.51
N ILE A 295 -1.80 -13.06 9.09
CA ILE A 295 -2.37 -12.26 7.98
C ILE A 295 -2.43 -10.77 8.34
N ASP A 296 -2.88 -10.43 9.55
CA ASP A 296 -2.92 -9.05 10.04
C ASP A 296 -1.51 -8.46 10.22
N GLU A 297 -0.50 -9.28 10.55
CA GLU A 297 0.90 -8.87 10.60
C GLU A 297 1.47 -8.62 9.19
N VAL A 298 1.22 -9.52 8.23
CA VAL A 298 1.56 -9.30 6.81
C VAL A 298 0.88 -8.04 6.30
N ARG A 299 -0.40 -7.81 6.61
CA ARG A 299 -1.11 -6.59 6.21
C ARG A 299 -0.48 -5.34 6.84
N ARG A 300 -0.18 -5.35 8.14
CA ARG A 300 0.49 -4.22 8.82
C ARG A 300 1.88 -3.93 8.24
N ASN A 301 2.64 -4.97 7.90
CA ASN A 301 3.95 -4.81 7.28
C ASN A 301 3.84 -4.25 5.85
N ASN A 302 2.85 -4.73 5.09
CA ASN A 302 2.48 -4.20 3.78
C ASN A 302 2.08 -2.70 3.85
N GLU A 303 1.25 -2.31 4.82
CA GLU A 303 0.85 -0.91 5.03
C GLU A 303 2.04 -0.02 5.41
N ARG A 304 2.90 -0.49 6.33
CA ARG A 304 4.13 0.21 6.70
C ARG A 304 5.08 0.36 5.52
N PHE A 305 5.22 -0.69 4.72
CA PHE A 305 6.02 -0.66 3.51
C PHE A 305 5.48 0.36 2.51
N ASP A 306 4.17 0.38 2.26
CA ASP A 306 3.53 1.35 1.37
C ASP A 306 3.77 2.79 1.86
N GLN A 307 3.68 3.05 3.17
CA GLN A 307 3.99 4.35 3.77
C GLN A 307 5.45 4.77 3.55
N LEU A 308 6.40 3.85 3.74
CA LEU A 308 7.83 4.11 3.50
C LEU A 308 8.11 4.38 2.02
N LEU A 309 7.54 3.58 1.14
CA LEU A 309 7.64 3.75 -0.31
C LEU A 309 7.08 5.11 -0.73
N GLN A 310 5.89 5.46 -0.26
CA GLN A 310 5.26 6.74 -0.53
C GLN A 310 6.08 7.91 0.00
N SER A 311 6.65 7.80 1.20
CA SER A 311 7.53 8.83 1.78
C SER A 311 8.79 9.05 0.93
N ASN A 312 9.46 7.97 0.51
CA ASN A 312 10.65 8.04 -0.34
C ASN A 312 10.34 8.65 -1.71
N ILE A 313 9.27 8.18 -2.36
CA ILE A 313 8.79 8.72 -3.64
C ILE A 313 8.49 10.21 -3.49
N ASN A 314 7.71 10.60 -2.49
CA ASN A 314 7.33 12.01 -2.27
C ASN A 314 8.54 12.91 -2.03
N TYR A 315 9.51 12.46 -1.23
CA TYR A 315 10.74 13.22 -0.98
C TYR A 315 11.48 13.50 -2.29
N ARG A 316 11.77 12.48 -3.10
CA ARG A 316 12.50 12.64 -4.38
C ARG A 316 11.70 13.42 -5.40
N ARG A 317 10.41 13.09 -5.53
CA ARG A 317 9.49 13.77 -6.44
C ARG A 317 9.46 15.26 -6.15
N SER A 318 9.38 15.66 -4.88
CA SER A 318 9.36 17.09 -4.51
C SER A 318 10.64 17.85 -4.90
N GLN A 319 11.80 17.19 -4.90
CA GLN A 319 13.06 17.82 -5.35
C GLN A 319 13.06 17.99 -6.88
N LEU A 320 12.57 16.98 -7.60
CA LEU A 320 12.51 16.99 -9.06
C LEU A 320 11.40 17.91 -9.59
N GLU A 321 10.27 18.01 -8.89
CA GLU A 321 9.20 18.96 -9.16
C GLU A 321 9.69 20.40 -9.03
N LYS A 322 10.51 20.71 -8.02
CA LYS A 322 11.16 22.01 -7.90
C LYS A 322 12.04 22.32 -9.10
N LEU A 323 12.85 21.35 -9.54
CA LEU A 323 13.69 21.49 -10.74
C LEU A 323 12.85 21.69 -12.01
N ALA A 324 11.77 20.92 -12.20
CA ALA A 324 10.85 21.06 -13.31
C ALA A 324 10.13 22.41 -13.30
N SER A 325 9.87 22.98 -12.12
CA SER A 325 9.20 24.29 -11.98
C SER A 325 10.10 25.50 -12.26
N LEU A 326 11.42 25.31 -12.41
CA LEU A 326 12.33 26.40 -12.67
C LEU A 326 12.07 27.02 -14.04
N ASP A 327 12.05 28.36 -14.07
CA ASP A 327 12.07 29.14 -15.30
C ASP A 327 13.42 28.96 -16.00
N PRO A 328 13.45 28.45 -17.25
CA PRO A 328 14.70 28.15 -17.96
C PRO A 328 15.56 29.39 -18.24
N VAL A 329 14.94 30.56 -18.41
CA VAL A 329 15.64 31.82 -18.71
C VAL A 329 16.26 32.38 -17.43
N LYS A 330 15.50 32.42 -16.34
CA LYS A 330 15.99 32.94 -15.05
C LYS A 330 16.99 32.01 -14.37
N ASN A 331 16.91 30.71 -14.64
CA ASN A 331 17.72 29.68 -14.00
C ASN A 331 18.63 28.95 -14.99
N ALA A 332 19.20 29.67 -15.96
CA ALA A 332 20.08 29.08 -16.98
C ALA A 332 21.18 28.18 -16.39
N TYR A 333 21.69 28.47 -15.19
CA TYR A 333 22.69 27.65 -14.48
C TYR A 333 22.23 26.22 -14.16
N ALA A 334 20.91 26.00 -14.02
CA ALA A 334 20.30 24.70 -13.73
C ALA A 334 20.16 23.85 -15.01
N PHE A 335 20.12 24.50 -16.17
CA PHE A 335 20.00 23.88 -17.49
C PHE A 335 21.30 23.98 -18.32
N GLY A 336 22.35 24.59 -17.75
CA GLY A 336 23.65 24.87 -18.40
C GLY A 336 24.46 23.63 -18.74
N ASP A 337 24.39 22.61 -17.90
CA ASP A 337 25.41 21.59 -17.83
C ASP A 337 24.85 20.24 -18.28
N GLU A 338 25.41 19.66 -19.34
CA GLU A 338 25.01 18.35 -19.88
C GLU A 338 25.23 17.23 -18.84
N ALA A 339 26.25 17.33 -17.99
CA ALA A 339 26.43 16.38 -16.89
C ALA A 339 25.31 16.51 -15.85
N LYS A 340 24.85 17.74 -15.56
CA LYS A 340 23.66 17.95 -14.71
C LYS A 340 22.40 17.46 -15.39
N ARG A 341 22.25 17.62 -16.71
CA ARG A 341 21.13 17.07 -17.48
C ARG A 341 21.07 15.56 -17.28
N GLN A 342 22.15 14.85 -17.57
CA GLN A 342 22.23 13.40 -17.44
C GLN A 342 21.94 12.96 -16.00
N LYS A 343 22.51 13.65 -15.01
CA LYS A 343 22.24 13.38 -13.59
C LYS A 343 20.77 13.57 -13.22
N ASN A 344 20.15 14.67 -13.64
CA ASN A 344 18.74 14.94 -13.35
C ASN A 344 17.82 13.95 -14.08
N GLU A 345 18.10 13.64 -15.35
CA GLU A 345 17.35 12.69 -16.16
C GLU A 345 17.43 11.27 -15.60
N ALA A 346 18.61 10.86 -15.11
CA ALA A 346 18.78 9.62 -14.37
C ALA A 346 17.92 9.61 -13.09
N ALA A 347 17.90 10.71 -12.33
CA ALA A 347 17.07 10.81 -11.13
C ALA A 347 15.56 10.76 -11.42
N PHE A 348 15.09 11.39 -12.52
CA PHE A 348 13.70 11.24 -12.98
C PHE A 348 13.39 9.79 -13.36
N THR A 349 14.29 9.16 -14.13
CA THR A 349 14.13 7.77 -14.58
C THR A 349 14.07 6.80 -13.40
N GLN A 350 14.91 7.02 -12.39
CA GLN A 350 14.93 6.26 -11.15
C GLN A 350 13.59 6.33 -10.39
N VAL A 351 13.03 7.53 -10.23
CA VAL A 351 11.73 7.72 -9.56
C VAL A 351 10.59 7.11 -10.39
N LEU A 352 10.63 7.24 -11.73
CA LEU A 352 9.68 6.57 -12.62
C LEU A 352 9.75 5.05 -12.51
N GLY A 353 10.95 4.47 -12.46
CA GLY A 353 11.16 3.04 -12.24
C GLY A 353 10.52 2.59 -10.93
N THR A 354 10.81 3.30 -9.84
CA THR A 354 10.23 3.03 -8.51
C THR A 354 8.70 3.14 -8.53
N LEU A 355 8.12 4.17 -9.16
CA LEU A 355 6.67 4.33 -9.31
C LEU A 355 6.02 3.19 -10.11
N ARG A 356 6.67 2.73 -11.18
CA ARG A 356 6.17 1.61 -12.01
C ARG A 356 6.22 0.29 -11.23
N GLN A 357 7.28 0.05 -10.46
CA GLN A 357 7.38 -1.13 -9.60
C GLN A 357 6.38 -1.08 -8.44
N ALA A 358 6.18 0.10 -7.83
CA ALA A 358 5.15 0.33 -6.82
C ALA A 358 3.75 0.05 -7.38
N ALA A 359 3.47 0.49 -8.61
CA ALA A 359 2.19 0.23 -9.29
C ALA A 359 1.97 -1.26 -9.55
N ARG A 360 3.00 -1.99 -9.99
CA ARG A 360 2.94 -3.45 -10.17
C ARG A 360 2.67 -4.16 -8.85
N LEU A 361 3.32 -3.74 -7.77
CA LEU A 361 3.11 -4.32 -6.45
C LEU A 361 1.69 -4.04 -5.95
N GLN A 362 1.23 -2.79 -6.04
CA GLN A 362 -0.12 -2.38 -5.61
C GLN A 362 -1.22 -3.10 -6.40
N SER A 363 -1.06 -3.25 -7.72
CA SER A 363 -2.04 -3.96 -8.55
C SER A 363 -2.12 -5.44 -8.19
N THR A 364 -1.00 -6.05 -7.80
CA THR A 364 -0.93 -7.46 -7.38
C THR A 364 -1.52 -7.68 -5.99
N LEU A 365 -1.25 -6.78 -5.03
CA LEU A 365 -1.62 -7.00 -3.63
C LEU A 365 -3.01 -6.48 -3.27
N TRP A 366 -3.43 -5.34 -3.82
CA TRP A 366 -4.60 -4.61 -3.31
C TRP A 366 -5.62 -4.20 -4.37
N GLY A 367 -5.29 -4.33 -5.66
CA GLY A 367 -6.13 -3.86 -6.75
C GLY A 367 -6.29 -2.33 -6.73
N GLY A 368 -5.38 -1.61 -7.39
CA GLY A 368 -5.43 -0.15 -7.46
C GLY A 368 -4.50 0.43 -8.54
N SER A 369 -4.68 1.72 -8.87
CA SER A 369 -3.93 2.43 -9.92
C SER A 369 -3.15 3.65 -9.42
N SER A 370 -3.16 3.96 -8.12
CA SER A 370 -2.67 5.26 -7.63
C SER A 370 -1.21 5.56 -7.98
N TYR A 371 -0.32 4.55 -7.95
CA TYR A 371 1.06 4.72 -8.37
C TYR A 371 1.23 4.74 -9.89
N ALA A 372 0.36 4.05 -10.63
CA ALA A 372 0.35 4.11 -12.09
C ALA A 372 -0.05 5.52 -12.57
N ASP A 373 -1.08 6.10 -11.97
CA ASP A 373 -1.53 7.47 -12.25
C ASP A 373 -0.43 8.49 -11.92
N GLN A 374 0.27 8.30 -10.79
CA GLN A 374 1.43 9.10 -10.42
C GLN A 374 2.60 8.95 -11.41
N ALA A 375 2.88 7.73 -11.90
CA ALA A 375 3.91 7.49 -12.90
C ALA A 375 3.63 8.28 -14.20
N VAL A 376 2.38 8.23 -14.69
CA VAL A 376 1.95 8.98 -15.89
C VAL A 376 2.09 10.49 -15.67
N ALA A 377 1.67 11.00 -14.51
CA ALA A 377 1.81 12.42 -14.21
C ALA A 377 3.29 12.85 -14.13
N PHE A 378 4.14 12.01 -13.54
CA PHE A 378 5.56 12.28 -13.38
C PHE A 378 6.33 12.18 -14.71
N GLU A 379 5.90 11.30 -15.62
CA GLU A 379 6.46 11.19 -16.98
C GLU A 379 6.21 12.48 -17.78
N ARG A 380 5.02 13.08 -17.66
CA ARG A 380 4.74 14.41 -18.24
C ARG A 380 5.62 15.51 -17.66
N GLN A 381 5.97 15.45 -16.38
CA GLN A 381 6.90 16.41 -15.75
C GLN A 381 8.32 16.26 -16.29
N LEU A 382 8.78 15.02 -16.53
CA LEU A 382 10.07 14.77 -17.17
C LEU A 382 10.09 15.33 -18.60
N GLU A 383 9.02 15.14 -19.38
CA GLU A 383 8.90 15.71 -20.73
C GLU A 383 8.93 17.25 -20.71
N ASP A 384 8.18 17.88 -19.81
CA ASP A 384 8.19 19.34 -19.62
C ASP A 384 9.58 19.85 -19.21
N TRP A 385 10.26 19.15 -18.29
CA TRP A 385 11.63 19.49 -17.91
C TRP A 385 12.62 19.36 -19.08
N ARG A 386 12.53 18.31 -19.90
CA ARG A 386 13.35 18.14 -21.11
C ARG A 386 13.10 19.28 -22.10
N ALA A 387 11.84 19.64 -22.33
CA ALA A 387 11.49 20.76 -23.21
C ALA A 387 12.05 22.10 -22.69
N LYS A 388 12.02 22.32 -21.37
CA LYS A 388 12.66 23.50 -20.74
C LYS A 388 14.17 23.50 -20.89
N PHE A 389 14.81 22.34 -20.77
CA PHE A 389 16.24 22.21 -21.01
C PHE A 389 16.61 22.56 -22.45
N ASP A 390 15.89 22.01 -23.43
CA ASP A 390 16.11 22.27 -24.84
C ASP A 390 15.81 23.76 -25.19
N HIS A 391 14.77 24.35 -24.58
CA HIS A 391 14.50 25.78 -24.70
C HIS A 391 15.60 26.65 -24.06
N ALA A 392 16.11 26.28 -22.89
CA ALA A 392 17.24 26.97 -22.26
C ALA A 392 18.50 26.89 -23.12
N LYS A 393 18.70 25.76 -23.82
CA LYS A 393 19.83 25.59 -24.75
C LYS A 393 19.67 26.46 -25.99
N SER A 394 18.50 26.48 -26.63
CA SER A 394 18.26 27.27 -27.85
C SER A 394 18.12 28.77 -27.61
N SER A 395 17.72 29.19 -26.40
CA SER A 395 17.66 30.60 -26.00
C SER A 395 18.99 31.21 -25.59
N ARG A 396 20.08 30.41 -25.49
CA ARG A 396 21.41 30.94 -25.23
C ARG A 396 21.89 31.77 -26.42
N THR A 397 22.17 33.02 -26.15
CA THR A 397 22.82 33.92 -27.09
C THR A 397 24.25 34.19 -26.66
N LEU A 398 25.09 34.59 -27.61
CA LEU A 398 26.40 35.12 -27.28
C LEU A 398 26.24 36.46 -26.54
N PRO A 399 27.08 36.74 -25.53
CA PRO A 399 27.05 38.03 -24.88
C PRO A 399 27.44 39.14 -25.88
N VAL A 400 26.93 40.35 -25.65
CA VAL A 400 27.25 41.51 -26.47
C VAL A 400 28.73 41.87 -26.26
N ALA A 401 29.46 42.02 -27.37
CA ALA A 401 30.85 42.43 -27.34
C ALA A 401 30.96 43.92 -27.00
N ILE A 402 31.89 44.26 -26.12
CA ILE A 402 32.42 45.60 -25.94
C ILE A 402 33.69 45.66 -26.80
N VAL A 403 33.73 46.58 -27.75
CA VAL A 403 34.87 46.72 -28.66
C VAL A 403 36.00 47.41 -27.91
N ASP A 404 36.90 46.62 -27.34
CA ASP A 404 38.12 47.07 -26.65
C ASP A 404 39.29 46.12 -27.01
N GLU A 405 40.19 46.60 -27.86
CA GLU A 405 41.34 45.84 -28.35
C GLU A 405 42.37 45.54 -27.24
N GLU A 406 42.52 46.46 -26.27
CA GLU A 406 43.46 46.28 -25.16
C GLU A 406 42.99 45.15 -24.24
N LEU A 407 41.72 45.17 -23.84
CA LEU A 407 41.12 44.11 -23.01
C LEU A 407 41.12 42.76 -23.73
N SER A 408 40.95 42.76 -25.05
CA SER A 408 41.00 41.55 -25.87
C SER A 408 42.41 40.95 -25.87
N GLY A 409 43.46 41.76 -26.05
CA GLY A 409 44.85 41.31 -26.00
C GLY A 409 45.25 40.79 -24.62
N ILE A 410 44.80 41.45 -23.55
CA ILE A 410 45.01 40.96 -22.17
C ILE A 410 44.32 39.59 -22.00
N ALA A 411 43.07 39.46 -22.43
CA ALA A 411 42.32 38.22 -22.27
C ALA A 411 42.97 37.06 -23.03
N GLU A 412 43.37 37.28 -24.28
CA GLU A 412 44.10 36.29 -25.07
C GLU A 412 45.40 35.86 -24.38
N SER A 413 46.21 36.80 -23.90
CA SER A 413 47.47 36.49 -23.21
C SER A 413 47.28 35.66 -21.94
N VAL A 414 46.19 35.89 -21.20
CA VAL A 414 45.89 35.17 -19.96
C VAL A 414 45.32 33.79 -20.26
N LEU A 415 44.42 33.69 -21.23
CA LEU A 415 43.73 32.43 -21.55
C LEU A 415 44.61 31.45 -22.33
N LEU A 416 45.68 31.92 -23.00
CA LEU A 416 46.69 31.06 -23.62
C LEU A 416 47.64 30.37 -22.61
N ASP A 417 47.60 30.75 -21.32
CA ASP A 417 48.42 30.10 -20.29
C ASP A 417 47.85 28.72 -19.94
N ASP A 418 48.56 27.65 -20.32
CA ASP A 418 48.19 26.24 -20.14
C ASP A 418 47.76 25.90 -18.70
N LYS A 419 48.27 26.62 -17.68
CA LYS A 419 47.93 26.35 -16.28
C LYS A 419 46.44 26.54 -15.97
N TYR A 420 45.71 27.28 -16.82
CA TYR A 420 44.29 27.52 -16.65
C TYR A 420 43.40 26.50 -17.36
N GLY A 421 43.98 25.62 -18.18
CA GLY A 421 43.27 24.55 -18.89
C GLY A 421 42.17 25.07 -19.83
N VAL A 422 42.33 26.28 -20.38
CA VAL A 422 41.42 26.83 -21.38
C VAL A 422 41.69 26.10 -22.70
N GLY A 423 40.64 25.54 -23.30
CA GLY A 423 40.75 24.82 -24.56
C GLY A 423 40.93 25.79 -25.73
N LYS A 424 41.07 25.24 -26.94
CA LYS A 424 41.09 26.06 -28.15
C LYS A 424 39.72 26.69 -28.37
N TRP A 425 39.64 28.03 -28.33
CA TRP A 425 38.40 28.75 -28.62
C TRP A 425 38.28 29.12 -30.10
N LYS A 426 37.03 29.15 -30.59
CA LYS A 426 36.65 29.66 -31.91
C LYS A 426 36.39 31.17 -31.89
N LYS A 427 35.95 31.69 -30.74
CA LYS A 427 35.55 33.09 -30.55
C LYS A 427 35.88 33.52 -29.13
N LEU A 428 36.47 34.71 -28.99
CA LEU A 428 36.68 35.39 -27.73
C LEU A 428 35.84 36.68 -27.75
N ILE A 429 35.09 36.94 -26.70
CA ILE A 429 34.18 38.07 -26.58
C ILE A 429 34.47 38.78 -25.27
N VAL A 430 34.96 40.02 -25.33
CA VAL A 430 35.01 40.88 -24.14
C VAL A 430 33.60 41.43 -23.93
N ASN A 431 32.97 41.13 -22.79
CA ASN A 431 31.55 41.42 -22.57
C ASN A 431 31.27 42.34 -21.38
N ALA A 432 32.30 42.84 -20.70
CA ALA A 432 32.16 43.75 -19.57
C ALA A 432 33.36 44.69 -19.47
N ASP A 433 33.09 45.93 -19.05
CA ASP A 433 34.13 46.89 -18.69
C ASP A 433 34.87 46.46 -17.41
N ILE A 434 36.06 47.05 -17.19
CA ILE A 434 36.78 46.90 -15.92
C ILE A 434 35.95 47.46 -14.77
N ARG A 435 35.84 46.67 -13.70
CA ARG A 435 35.22 47.05 -12.44
C ARG A 435 36.21 46.90 -11.30
N PRO A 436 36.30 47.89 -10.39
CA PRO A 436 37.06 47.74 -9.17
C PRO A 436 36.35 46.79 -8.20
N GLY A 437 37.13 46.02 -7.45
CA GLY A 437 36.66 45.13 -6.40
C GLY A 437 37.52 45.25 -5.14
N GLU A 438 36.88 45.13 -3.99
CA GLU A 438 37.53 45.10 -2.68
C GLU A 438 36.92 43.99 -1.83
N SER A 439 37.76 43.31 -1.05
CA SER A 439 37.34 42.34 -0.06
C SER A 439 38.22 42.45 1.18
N ILE A 440 37.57 42.47 2.34
CA ILE A 440 38.20 42.44 3.66
C ILE A 440 37.72 41.16 4.35
N GLU A 441 38.65 40.23 4.59
CA GLU A 441 38.40 38.97 5.26
C GLU A 441 39.15 38.96 6.60
N HIS A 442 38.46 38.63 7.69
CA HIS A 442 39.09 38.42 8.99
C HIS A 442 39.26 36.93 9.24
N LYS A 443 40.50 36.50 9.47
CA LYS A 443 40.84 35.10 9.75
C LYS A 443 41.45 34.99 11.14
N LEU A 444 40.78 34.26 12.03
CA LEU A 444 41.37 33.90 13.31
C LEU A 444 42.40 32.80 13.07
N THR A 445 43.61 33.00 13.58
CA THR A 445 44.71 32.03 13.53
C THR A 445 45.25 31.83 14.94
N ASP A 446 46.09 30.81 15.14
CA ASP A 446 46.74 30.54 16.43
C ASP A 446 47.60 31.71 16.94
N LYS A 447 47.91 32.67 16.05
CA LYS A 447 48.68 33.90 16.34
C LYS A 447 47.80 35.14 16.52
N GLY A 448 46.48 34.99 16.51
CA GLY A 448 45.50 36.08 16.64
C GLY A 448 44.68 36.35 15.38
N LEU A 449 43.96 37.46 15.38
CA LEU A 449 43.11 37.91 14.26
C LEU A 449 43.96 38.52 13.15
N VAL A 450 43.93 37.92 11.97
CA VAL A 450 44.60 38.43 10.77
C VAL A 450 43.55 39.03 9.84
N THR A 451 43.75 40.29 9.45
CA THR A 451 42.92 40.96 8.45
C THR A 451 43.58 40.86 7.07
N ILE A 452 42.88 40.23 6.13
CA ILE A 452 43.30 40.07 4.75
C ILE A 452 42.52 41.07 3.91
N ILE A 453 43.23 41.99 3.26
CA ILE A 453 42.66 43.00 2.37
C ILE A 453 43.07 42.64 0.94
N LYS A 454 42.09 42.53 0.04
CA LYS A 454 42.29 42.28 -1.39
C LYS A 454 41.65 43.42 -2.17
N ASN A 455 42.43 44.07 -3.03
CA ASN A 455 41.95 45.07 -3.98
C ASN A 455 42.31 44.60 -5.37
N TRP A 456 41.35 44.64 -6.30
CA TRP A 456 41.57 44.20 -7.66
C TRP A 456 40.72 44.96 -8.66
N GLU A 457 41.13 44.88 -9.92
CA GLU A 457 40.33 45.21 -11.09
C GLU A 457 39.84 43.89 -11.69
N GLU A 458 38.58 43.81 -12.12
CA GLU A 458 38.04 42.64 -12.80
C GLU A 458 37.23 43.00 -14.03
N TYR A 459 37.27 42.15 -15.04
CA TYR A 459 36.33 42.16 -16.15
C TYR A 459 36.02 40.74 -16.58
N GLN A 460 34.93 40.58 -17.32
CA GLN A 460 34.48 39.30 -17.83
C GLN A 460 34.74 39.21 -19.32
N VAL A 461 35.16 38.04 -19.75
CA VAL A 461 35.23 37.64 -21.15
C VAL A 461 34.51 36.31 -21.33
N ALA A 462 33.99 36.06 -22.52
CA ALA A 462 33.42 34.79 -22.89
C ALA A 462 34.24 34.12 -23.99
N THR A 463 34.52 32.83 -23.84
CA THR A 463 35.12 31.99 -24.87
C THR A 463 34.09 31.01 -25.41
N VAL A 464 34.10 30.81 -26.72
CA VAL A 464 33.36 29.73 -27.37
C VAL A 464 34.33 28.62 -27.71
N GLU A 465 34.24 27.49 -27.03
CA GLU A 465 35.19 26.38 -27.11
C GLU A 465 34.54 25.15 -27.75
N GLU A 466 35.34 24.37 -28.49
CA GLU A 466 34.89 23.13 -29.12
C GLU A 466 35.34 21.92 -28.30
N GLU A 467 34.40 21.13 -27.80
CA GLU A 467 34.64 19.92 -27.02
C GLU A 467 33.80 18.77 -27.57
N ALA A 468 34.46 17.67 -27.96
CA ALA A 468 33.81 16.48 -28.53
C ALA A 468 32.83 16.78 -29.69
N GLY A 469 33.16 17.77 -30.55
CA GLY A 469 32.35 18.17 -31.69
C GLY A 469 31.14 19.06 -31.35
N LYS A 470 31.03 19.54 -30.11
CA LYS A 470 30.00 20.48 -29.65
C LYS A 470 30.63 21.79 -29.22
N LEU A 471 29.85 22.87 -29.26
CA LEU A 471 30.32 24.21 -28.92
C LEU A 471 29.80 24.62 -27.56
N TYR A 472 30.68 25.07 -26.68
CA TYR A 472 30.38 25.47 -25.31
C TYR A 472 30.75 26.92 -25.07
N LEU A 473 29.89 27.65 -24.35
CA LEU A 473 30.15 29.02 -23.93
C LEU A 473 30.70 29.03 -22.52
N TYR A 474 31.91 29.57 -22.35
CA TYR A 474 32.55 29.75 -21.05
C TYR A 474 32.63 31.22 -20.70
N TYR A 475 32.18 31.59 -19.50
CA TYR A 475 32.43 32.90 -18.92
C TYR A 475 33.67 32.84 -18.03
N ASN A 476 34.63 33.70 -18.33
CA ASN A 476 35.93 33.80 -17.67
C ASN A 476 36.03 35.16 -16.99
N THR A 477 36.20 35.16 -15.67
CA THR A 477 36.46 36.38 -14.89
C THR A 477 37.96 36.54 -14.72
N LEU A 478 38.50 37.61 -15.31
CA LEU A 478 39.90 37.98 -15.19
C LEU A 478 40.05 38.99 -14.07
N ARG A 479 41.10 38.86 -13.24
CA ARG A 479 41.40 39.76 -12.12
C ARG A 479 42.84 40.22 -12.15
N LYS A 480 43.07 41.50 -11.87
CA LYS A 480 44.39 42.08 -11.60
C LYS A 480 44.41 42.65 -10.20
N PHE A 481 45.12 41.98 -9.29
CA PHE A 481 45.22 42.43 -7.90
C PHE A 481 46.23 43.57 -7.77
N SER A 482 45.80 44.70 -7.23
CA SER A 482 46.68 45.78 -6.78
C SER A 482 47.16 45.56 -5.34
N ARG A 483 46.36 44.83 -4.54
CA ARG A 483 46.71 44.40 -3.19
C ARG A 483 46.15 43.01 -2.93
N ALA A 484 46.97 42.09 -2.44
CA ALA A 484 46.55 40.75 -2.03
C ALA A 484 47.60 40.12 -1.09
N PRO A 485 47.30 39.00 -0.41
CA PRO A 485 48.31 38.20 0.29
C PRO A 485 49.47 37.80 -0.62
N ARG A 486 50.65 37.55 -0.03
CA ARG A 486 51.88 37.18 -0.75
C ARG A 486 51.74 35.98 -1.70
N THR A 487 50.79 35.08 -1.44
CA THR A 487 50.50 33.90 -2.26
C THR A 487 49.74 34.22 -3.55
N THR A 488 49.11 35.40 -3.63
CA THR A 488 48.35 35.83 -4.79
C THR A 488 49.21 36.74 -5.66
N PRO A 489 49.31 36.48 -6.97
CA PRO A 489 50.07 37.35 -7.85
C PRO A 489 49.43 38.73 -7.95
N VAL A 490 50.26 39.77 -7.77
CA VAL A 490 49.87 41.18 -7.88
C VAL A 490 50.40 41.79 -9.17
N ASN A 491 49.75 42.87 -9.63
CA ASN A 491 50.09 43.63 -10.84
C ASN A 491 50.10 42.84 -12.16
N ARG A 492 49.45 41.68 -12.20
CA ARG A 492 49.23 40.90 -13.42
C ARG A 492 47.79 40.38 -13.48
N TRP A 493 47.26 40.27 -14.69
CA TRP A 493 45.96 39.65 -14.92
C TRP A 493 46.05 38.13 -14.75
N ILE A 494 45.06 37.55 -14.06
CA ILE A 494 44.92 36.11 -13.86
C ILE A 494 43.48 35.67 -14.08
N LEU A 495 43.27 34.43 -14.53
CA LEU A 495 41.94 33.83 -14.55
C LEU A 495 41.54 33.47 -13.12
N ALA A 496 40.56 34.19 -12.58
CA ALA A 496 40.09 34.01 -11.21
C ALA A 496 38.94 33.00 -11.11
N LYS A 497 38.07 32.99 -12.12
CA LYS A 497 36.91 32.11 -12.17
C LYS A 497 36.59 31.77 -13.62
N ARG A 498 36.22 30.52 -13.85
CA ARG A 498 35.70 30.03 -15.13
C ARG A 498 34.37 29.34 -14.89
N HIS A 499 33.39 29.60 -15.74
CA HIS A 499 32.05 29.05 -15.63
C HIS A 499 31.56 28.58 -16.99
N ASN A 500 31.27 27.28 -17.12
CA ASN A 500 30.62 26.73 -18.31
C ASN A 500 29.13 27.11 -18.29
N SER A 501 28.71 27.97 -19.21
CA SER A 501 27.32 28.36 -19.42
C SER A 501 26.51 27.32 -20.18
N GLY A 502 27.20 26.36 -20.82
CA GLY A 502 26.63 25.23 -21.52
C GLY A 502 26.86 25.21 -23.02
N GLU A 503 26.32 24.17 -23.63
CA GLU A 503 26.31 24.00 -25.08
C GLU A 503 25.51 25.13 -25.74
N ILE A 504 26.00 25.63 -26.88
CA ILE A 504 25.35 26.64 -27.72
C ILE A 504 25.22 26.15 -29.16
N GLU A 505 24.32 26.73 -29.93
CA GLU A 505 24.15 26.39 -31.34
C GLU A 505 25.31 26.89 -32.20
N SER A 506 25.72 26.08 -33.19
CA SER A 506 26.80 26.43 -34.12
C SER A 506 26.47 27.63 -35.01
N SER A 507 25.18 27.90 -35.22
CA SER A 507 24.68 29.07 -35.95
C SER A 507 25.11 30.40 -35.35
N LEU A 508 25.48 30.45 -34.06
CA LEU A 508 25.84 31.67 -33.34
C LEU A 508 27.30 32.11 -33.57
N ILE A 509 28.16 31.25 -34.12
CA ILE A 509 29.59 31.56 -34.29
C ILE A 509 29.86 32.34 -35.57
N ASN A 510 29.12 32.03 -36.64
CA ASN A 510 29.19 32.70 -37.93
C ASN A 510 28.71 34.15 -37.83
#